data_AF-A0A5M5BYD3-F1
#
_entry.id   AF-A0A5M5BYD3-F1
#
_cell.length_a   1.000
_cell.length_b   1.000
_cell.length_c   1.000
_cell.angle_alpha   90.00
_cell.angle_beta   90.00
_cell.angle_gamma   90.00
#
_symmetry.space_group_name_H-M   'P 1'
#
loop_
_entity.id
_entity.type
_entity.pdbx_description
1 polymer ?
#
loop_
_entity_poly.entity_id
_entity_poly.type
_entity_poly.pdbx_seq_one_letter_code
_entity_poly.pdbx_strand_id
1 'polypeptide(L)'
;MKLFHSLLYPLLGGLFCLSCSDDEQDSGTKQPTTAGEVTFGVDLTGFSTRVTQDGSSWNDGDKIGTYVLDMKTLEPVTEAANVPYVCSEEGASVSFTSTTPLKVQNDGTPVKFVAYYPYNADVRNFNYP
;
A
#
# COMPACT_ATOMS: atom_id res chain seq x y z
N MET A 1 -47.35 -53.65 51.02
CA MET A 1 -46.99 -52.56 51.95
C MET A 1 -47.08 -51.25 51.20
N LYS A 2 -47.62 -50.22 51.85
CA LYS A 2 -48.00 -48.90 51.30
C LYS A 2 -46.86 -48.25 50.52
N LEU A 3 -47.17 -47.56 49.43
CA LEU A 3 -46.62 -46.24 49.11
C LEU A 3 -47.50 -45.58 48.04
N PHE A 4 -48.27 -44.59 48.51
CA PHE A 4 -49.13 -43.74 47.72
C PHE A 4 -48.31 -43.00 46.66
N HIS A 5 -48.67 -43.17 45.40
CA HIS A 5 -48.15 -42.41 44.28
C HIS A 5 -48.90 -41.08 44.23
N SER A 6 -48.21 -39.99 44.60
CA SER A 6 -48.68 -38.62 44.40
C SER A 6 -47.80 -37.94 43.36
N LEU A 7 -48.34 -37.93 42.14
CA LEU A 7 -48.39 -36.85 41.15
C LEU A 7 -47.41 -35.66 41.23
N LEU A 8 -47.08 -35.19 40.01
CA LEU A 8 -46.81 -33.80 39.60
C LEU A 8 -45.32 -33.38 39.54
N TYR A 9 -44.70 -33.40 38.36
CA TYR A 9 -44.67 -32.24 37.44
C TYR A 9 -43.94 -32.60 36.12
N PRO A 10 -44.36 -32.01 34.98
CA PRO A 10 -44.00 -32.45 33.65
C PRO A 10 -42.88 -31.61 33.00
N LEU A 11 -42.29 -32.17 31.95
CA LEU A 11 -41.89 -31.48 30.72
C LEU A 11 -40.99 -30.24 30.87
N LEU A 12 -39.67 -30.43 30.85
CA LEU A 12 -38.73 -29.40 30.40
C LEU A 12 -37.97 -29.93 29.18
N GLY A 13 -38.71 -30.04 28.08
CA GLY A 13 -38.19 -30.32 26.75
C GLY A 13 -37.87 -29.01 26.03
N GLY A 14 -36.63 -28.93 25.54
CA GLY A 14 -36.24 -28.26 24.30
C GLY A 14 -36.70 -26.83 24.05
N LEU A 15 -35.78 -25.88 24.28
CA LEU A 15 -35.69 -24.73 23.38
C LEU A 15 -34.22 -24.29 23.27
N PHE A 16 -33.51 -24.91 22.34
CA PHE A 16 -32.31 -24.31 21.75
C PHE A 16 -32.78 -23.11 20.93
N CYS A 17 -32.76 -21.91 21.53
CA CYS A 17 -32.83 -20.68 20.77
C CYS A 17 -31.46 -20.48 20.11
N LEU A 18 -31.35 -20.95 18.86
CA LEU A 18 -30.36 -20.47 17.89
C LEU A 18 -30.57 -18.96 17.74
N SER A 19 -29.86 -18.16 18.52
CA SER A 19 -29.68 -16.75 18.24
C SER A 19 -28.70 -16.64 17.08
N CYS A 20 -29.19 -16.84 15.86
CA CYS A 20 -28.55 -16.32 14.67
C CYS A 20 -28.92 -14.85 14.63
N SER A 21 -28.09 -13.97 15.22
CA SER A 21 -28.21 -12.55 14.87
C SER A 21 -27.78 -12.47 13.41
N ASP A 22 -28.76 -12.20 12.55
CA ASP A 22 -28.51 -11.76 11.19
C ASP A 22 -27.99 -10.32 11.29
N ASP A 23 -26.76 -10.20 11.78
CA ASP A 23 -25.99 -8.98 11.62
C ASP A 23 -25.52 -9.02 10.16
N GLU A 24 -26.43 -8.69 9.23
CA GLU A 24 -26.08 -8.23 7.90
C GLU A 24 -25.34 -6.90 8.06
N GLN A 25 -24.09 -7.00 8.51
CA GLN A 25 -23.15 -5.93 8.40
C GLN A 25 -22.91 -5.79 6.92
N ASP A 26 -23.52 -4.75 6.34
CA ASP A 26 -23.17 -4.19 5.05
C ASP A 26 -21.65 -3.99 5.05
N SER A 27 -20.96 -5.03 4.62
CA SER A 27 -19.54 -5.04 4.29
C SER A 27 -19.38 -4.46 2.89
N GLY A 28 -20.17 -3.43 2.58
CA GLY A 28 -19.84 -2.40 1.63
C GLY A 28 -18.52 -1.75 2.03
N THR A 29 -17.43 -2.49 1.86
CA THR A 29 -16.17 -1.91 1.41
C THR A 29 -16.49 -1.24 0.08
N LYS A 30 -17.06 -0.03 0.14
CA LYS A 30 -16.84 0.94 -0.93
C LYS A 30 -15.34 1.14 -0.91
N GLN A 31 -14.64 0.31 -1.68
CA GLN A 31 -13.21 0.43 -1.86
C GLN A 31 -12.97 1.89 -2.22
N PRO A 32 -12.14 2.63 -1.45
CA PRO A 32 -11.97 4.05 -1.66
C PRO A 32 -11.73 4.29 -3.14
N THR A 33 -12.67 4.96 -3.82
CA THR A 33 -12.58 5.25 -5.25
C THR A 33 -11.50 6.31 -5.56
N THR A 34 -10.80 6.77 -4.53
CA THR A 34 -9.77 7.80 -4.59
C THR A 34 -8.41 7.16 -4.82
N ALA A 35 -7.70 7.62 -5.85
CA ALA A 35 -6.31 7.26 -6.07
C ALA A 35 -5.43 7.74 -4.90
N GLY A 36 -4.53 6.87 -4.43
CA GLY A 36 -3.54 7.22 -3.40
C GLY A 36 -2.31 7.88 -4.01
N GLU A 37 -1.80 8.94 -3.37
CA GLU A 37 -0.52 9.57 -3.73
C GLU A 37 0.65 8.78 -3.14
N VAL A 38 1.72 8.64 -3.92
CA VAL A 38 2.88 7.83 -3.55
C VAL A 38 4.01 8.71 -3.02
N THR A 39 4.68 8.27 -1.96
CA THR A 39 5.94 8.81 -1.44
C THR A 39 7.00 7.72 -1.44
N PHE A 40 8.28 8.10 -1.64
CA PHE A 40 9.38 7.14 -1.68
C PHE A 40 10.34 7.38 -0.52
N GLY A 41 10.53 6.38 0.34
CA GLY A 41 11.57 6.37 1.37
C GLY A 41 12.78 5.59 0.88
N VAL A 42 13.99 6.09 1.13
CA VAL A 42 15.24 5.39 0.81
C VAL A 42 16.13 5.35 2.05
N ASP A 43 16.71 4.18 2.32
CA ASP A 43 17.66 3.97 3.41
C ASP A 43 18.97 3.39 2.85
N LEU A 44 20.07 4.11 3.06
CA LEU A 44 21.42 3.76 2.61
C LEU A 44 22.18 2.88 3.61
N THR A 45 21.68 2.71 4.84
CA THR A 45 22.39 2.05 5.94
C THR A 45 22.66 0.55 5.70
N GLY A 46 21.94 -0.07 4.76
CA GLY A 46 22.10 -1.47 4.39
C GLY A 46 23.07 -1.76 3.22
N PHE A 47 23.65 -0.73 2.59
CA PHE A 47 24.43 -0.90 1.36
C PHE A 47 25.92 -0.54 1.57
N SER A 48 26.82 -1.45 1.17
CA SER A 48 28.29 -1.26 1.28
C SER A 48 28.90 -0.52 0.07
N THR A 49 28.15 -0.38 -1.03
CA THR A 49 28.62 0.25 -2.27
C THR A 49 27.64 1.32 -2.80
N ARG A 50 28.20 2.52 -2.99
CA ARG A 50 27.66 3.84 -3.40
C ARG A 50 26.26 3.87 -4.04
N VAL A 51 25.34 4.62 -3.41
CA VAL A 51 24.02 5.00 -3.94
C VAL A 51 23.96 6.49 -4.33
N THR A 52 24.76 7.34 -3.68
CA THR A 52 24.88 8.80 -3.93
C THR A 52 26.31 9.18 -4.35
N GLN A 53 26.53 10.45 -4.73
CA GLN A 53 27.81 10.92 -5.29
C GLN A 53 29.01 10.68 -4.34
N ASP A 54 28.82 10.85 -3.03
CA ASP A 54 29.79 10.49 -1.99
C ASP A 54 29.54 9.09 -1.39
N GLY A 55 28.32 8.55 -1.55
CA GLY A 55 27.92 7.21 -1.16
C GLY A 55 27.47 7.09 0.29
N SER A 56 27.40 8.19 1.04
CA SER A 56 27.07 8.21 2.47
C SER A 56 25.75 8.87 2.81
N SER A 57 25.28 9.80 1.98
CA SER A 57 24.07 10.58 2.28
C SER A 57 23.37 11.10 1.02
N TRP A 58 22.06 11.27 1.15
CA TRP A 58 21.24 12.12 0.30
C TRP A 58 21.34 13.56 0.78
N ASN A 59 21.16 14.51 -0.14
CA ASN A 59 21.22 15.94 0.13
C ASN A 59 19.90 16.64 -0.24
N ASP A 60 19.65 17.80 0.36
CA ASP A 60 18.56 18.67 -0.05
C ASP A 60 18.71 19.03 -1.54
N GLY A 61 17.62 18.86 -2.29
CA GLY A 61 17.58 19.09 -3.73
C GLY A 61 17.98 17.89 -4.59
N ASP A 62 18.44 16.77 -4.03
CA ASP A 62 18.61 15.53 -4.79
C ASP A 62 17.28 15.10 -5.41
N LYS A 63 17.32 14.59 -6.65
CA LYS A 63 16.12 14.21 -7.40
C LYS A 63 16.21 12.81 -7.96
N ILE A 64 15.13 12.06 -7.80
CA ILE A 64 14.92 10.79 -8.47
C ILE A 64 13.85 10.93 -9.56
N GLY A 65 13.98 10.19 -10.65
CA GLY A 65 12.89 10.01 -11.61
C GLY A 65 12.14 8.72 -11.32
N THR A 66 10.82 8.80 -11.26
CA THR A 66 9.97 7.66 -10.88
C THR A 66 8.96 7.30 -11.95
N TYR A 67 8.60 6.02 -11.96
CA TYR A 67 7.63 5.43 -12.87
C TYR A 67 6.73 4.47 -12.10
N VAL A 68 5.48 4.39 -12.51
CA VAL A 68 4.58 3.30 -12.14
C VAL A 68 4.23 2.51 -13.40
N LEU A 69 4.48 1.20 -13.35
CA LEU A 69 4.36 0.27 -14.46
C LEU A 69 3.26 -0.74 -14.19
N ASP A 70 2.62 -1.20 -15.25
CA ASP A 70 1.75 -2.37 -15.16
C ASP A 70 2.60 -3.58 -14.79
N MET A 71 2.11 -4.41 -13.86
CA MET A 71 2.90 -5.54 -13.37
C MET A 71 3.16 -6.59 -14.45
N LYS A 72 2.28 -6.72 -15.45
CA LYS A 72 2.35 -7.74 -16.50
C LYS A 72 3.08 -7.25 -17.73
N THR A 73 2.76 -6.06 -18.23
CA THR A 73 3.35 -5.53 -19.47
C THR A 73 4.66 -4.79 -19.23
N LEU A 74 4.90 -4.30 -18.00
CA LEU A 74 6.01 -3.42 -17.64
C LEU A 74 6.00 -2.07 -18.37
N GLU A 75 4.89 -1.72 -19.00
CA GLU A 75 4.67 -0.41 -19.60
C GLU A 75 4.17 0.59 -18.56
N PRO A 76 4.45 1.90 -18.70
CA PRO A 76 3.89 2.92 -17.82
C PRO A 76 2.35 2.89 -17.80
N VAL A 77 1.75 2.87 -16.61
CA VAL A 77 0.28 2.87 -16.43
C VAL A 77 -0.35 4.26 -16.47
N THR A 78 0.45 5.33 -16.47
CA THR A 78 -0.01 6.71 -16.52
C THR A 78 0.79 7.51 -17.53
N GLU A 79 0.23 8.61 -18.04
CA GLU A 79 0.99 9.56 -18.87
C GLU A 79 2.08 10.31 -18.09
N ALA A 80 2.02 10.30 -16.76
CA ALA A 80 3.07 10.83 -15.89
C ALA A 80 4.19 9.79 -15.75
N ALA A 81 5.00 9.65 -16.79
CA ALA A 81 6.25 8.91 -16.76
C ALA A 81 7.41 9.84 -16.36
N ASN A 82 8.45 9.29 -15.70
CA ASN A 82 9.61 10.05 -15.24
C ASN A 82 9.24 11.22 -14.31
N VAL A 83 8.36 10.98 -13.33
CA VAL A 83 7.93 12.01 -12.39
C VAL A 83 9.09 12.37 -11.47
N PRO A 84 9.45 13.67 -11.33
CA PRO A 84 10.49 14.08 -10.42
C PRO A 84 9.98 14.02 -8.98
N TYR A 85 10.78 13.39 -8.14
CA TYR A 85 10.64 13.36 -6.70
C TYR A 85 11.90 13.95 -6.08
N VAL A 86 11.74 14.87 -5.13
CA VAL A 86 12.81 15.71 -4.58
C VAL A 86 13.02 15.35 -3.10
N CYS A 87 14.28 15.19 -2.72
CA CYS A 87 14.69 15.13 -1.33
C CYS A 87 14.74 16.55 -0.75
N SER A 88 14.10 16.78 0.38
CA SER A 88 14.15 18.06 1.11
C SER A 88 14.95 17.97 2.41
N GLU A 89 15.69 16.88 2.57
CA GLU A 89 16.38 16.49 3.79
C GLU A 89 17.82 16.10 3.46
N GLU A 90 18.67 16.02 4.49
CA GLU A 90 20.03 15.49 4.38
C GLU A 90 20.16 14.26 5.28
N GLY A 91 20.72 13.18 4.76
CA GLY A 91 21.01 12.00 5.56
C GLY A 91 21.01 10.68 4.80
N ALA A 92 21.34 9.61 5.52
CA ALA A 92 21.35 8.26 4.97
C ALA A 92 19.94 7.67 4.78
N SER A 93 18.94 8.18 5.50
CA SER A 93 17.55 7.75 5.40
C SER A 93 16.68 8.99 5.24
N VAL A 94 16.02 9.10 4.09
CA VAL A 94 15.24 10.29 3.70
C VAL A 94 13.95 9.89 2.98
N SER A 95 13.02 10.82 2.92
CA SER A 95 11.83 10.71 2.07
C SER A 95 11.93 11.65 0.88
N PHE A 96 11.52 11.17 -0.29
CA PHE A 96 11.34 11.98 -1.48
C PHE A 96 9.85 12.28 -1.69
N THR A 97 9.54 13.52 -2.06
CA THR A 97 8.17 13.99 -2.32
C THR A 97 8.07 14.65 -3.71
N SER A 98 6.86 14.76 -4.24
CA SER A 98 6.61 15.41 -5.53
C SER A 98 5.42 16.35 -5.41
N THR A 99 5.46 17.46 -6.15
CA THR A 99 4.31 18.36 -6.30
C THR A 99 3.26 17.81 -7.27
N THR A 100 3.62 16.81 -8.08
CA THR A 100 2.74 16.06 -8.97
C THR A 100 2.95 14.56 -8.75
N PRO A 101 2.58 14.04 -7.56
CA PRO A 101 2.92 12.68 -7.18
C PRO A 101 2.26 11.64 -8.09
N LEU A 102 2.94 10.51 -8.26
CA LEU A 102 2.35 9.33 -8.89
C LEU A 102 1.10 8.93 -8.10
N LYS A 103 0.06 8.56 -8.86
CA LYS A 103 -1.22 8.13 -8.33
C LYS A 103 -1.45 6.67 -8.66
N VAL A 104 -1.85 5.89 -7.67
CA VAL A 104 -2.23 4.48 -7.87
C VAL A 104 -3.70 4.30 -7.53
N GLN A 105 -4.40 3.61 -8.43
CA GLN A 105 -5.79 3.27 -8.25
C GLN A 105 -5.92 2.28 -7.11
N ASN A 106 -6.86 2.53 -6.21
CA ASN A 106 -7.23 1.56 -5.19
C ASN A 106 -8.30 0.62 -5.76
N ASP A 107 -8.02 -0.03 -6.88
CA ASP A 107 -8.92 -0.98 -7.55
C ASP A 107 -8.41 -2.44 -7.43
N GLY A 108 -7.28 -2.64 -6.75
CA GLY A 108 -6.64 -3.94 -6.59
C GLY A 108 -5.74 -4.33 -7.77
N THR A 109 -5.61 -3.50 -8.80
CA THR A 109 -4.69 -3.73 -9.92
C THR A 109 -3.25 -3.61 -9.42
N PRO A 110 -2.43 -4.66 -9.54
CA PRO A 110 -1.04 -4.59 -9.10
C PRO A 110 -0.20 -3.76 -10.06
N VAL A 111 0.71 -2.97 -9.50
CA VAL A 111 1.66 -2.15 -10.24
C VAL A 111 3.09 -2.40 -9.74
N LYS A 112 4.08 -2.01 -10.54
CA LYS A 112 5.49 -1.96 -10.16
C LYS A 112 5.96 -0.52 -10.12
N PHE A 113 6.69 -0.15 -9.07
CA PHE A 113 7.39 1.13 -9.01
C PHE A 113 8.85 0.96 -9.42
N VAL A 114 9.35 1.89 -10.21
CA VAL A 114 10.75 1.99 -10.60
C VAL A 114 11.22 3.41 -10.33
N ALA A 115 12.42 3.55 -9.78
CA ALA A 115 13.07 4.83 -9.57
C ALA A 115 14.54 4.77 -10.00
N TYR A 116 15.08 5.90 -10.45
CA TYR A 116 16.49 6.05 -10.75
C TYR A 116 17.01 7.41 -10.27
N TYR A 117 18.33 7.45 -10.06
CA TYR A 117 19.08 8.64 -9.67
C TYR A 117 20.36 8.75 -10.52
N PRO A 118 20.82 9.96 -10.88
CA PRO A 118 20.14 11.25 -10.70
C PRO A 118 19.03 11.48 -11.73
N TYR A 119 18.01 12.25 -11.36
CA TYR A 119 16.92 12.64 -12.27
C TYR A 119 17.45 13.37 -13.51
N ASN A 120 16.94 12.97 -14.68
CA ASN A 120 17.13 13.70 -15.92
C ASN A 120 15.80 13.79 -16.68
N ALA A 121 15.38 15.02 -16.98
CA ALA A 121 14.10 15.30 -17.65
C ALA A 121 14.02 14.75 -19.09
N ASP A 122 15.15 14.39 -19.70
CA ASP A 122 15.24 13.90 -21.07
C ASP A 122 15.26 12.37 -21.17
N VAL A 123 15.29 11.64 -20.04
CA VAL A 123 15.19 10.17 -20.04
C VAL A 123 13.84 9.74 -20.61
N ARG A 124 13.87 8.88 -21.63
CA ARG A 124 12.70 8.28 -22.29
C ARG A 124 12.90 6.78 -22.39
N ASN A 125 11.82 6.01 -22.33
CA ASN A 125 11.82 4.55 -22.53
C ASN A 125 12.87 3.79 -21.69
N PHE A 126 13.13 4.26 -20.45
CA PHE A 126 14.16 3.70 -19.57
C PHE A 126 15.58 3.71 -20.15
N ASN A 127 15.86 4.53 -21.17
CA ASN A 127 17.21 4.77 -21.64
C ASN A 127 17.89 5.76 -20.69
N TYR A 128 18.66 5.19 -19.76
CA TYR A 128 19.49 5.97 -18.84
C TYR A 128 20.79 6.40 -19.55
N PRO A 129 21.25 7.65 -19.36
CA PRO A 129 22.52 8.13 -19.90
C PRO A 129 23.74 7.46 -19.27
#